data_AF-A0A975TL81-F1
#
_entry.id   AF-A0A975TL81-F1
#
_cell.length_a   1.000
_cell.length_b   1.000
_cell.length_c   1.000
_cell.angle_alpha   90.00
_cell.angle_beta   90.00
_cell.angle_gamma   90.00
#
_symmetry.space_group_name_H-M   'P 1'
#
loop_
_entity.id
_entity.type
_entity.pdbx_description
1 polymer ?
#
loop_
_entity_poly.entity_id
_entity_poly.type
_entity_poly.pdbx_seq_one_letter_code
_entity_poly.pdbx_strand_id
1 'polypeptide(L)'
;MANEGRSTTVTIKYGRGHDDSWAVFRGSPVEVRKDITDFFSLDGNSVASLSLHELVVEAGQIAQSTTTVVKGLNAQIVPQTTPEPTAAGKAAEATPAAAQSTVSAVLEQIAACKNTDELRRLWATNQTAFGDQAVMDVWKARGRALKGS
;
A
#
# COMPACT_ATOMS: atom_id res chain seq x y z
N MET A 1 6.48 -6.96 36.44
CA MET A 1 7.36 -5.91 37.00
C MET A 1 7.08 -4.63 36.22
N ALA A 2 6.55 -3.61 36.88
CA ALA A 2 6.22 -2.33 36.26
C ALA A 2 7.52 -1.59 35.92
N ASN A 3 7.68 -1.20 34.66
CA ASN A 3 8.85 -0.43 34.22
C ASN A 3 8.64 1.03 34.64
N GLU A 4 8.93 1.34 35.91
CA GLU A 4 8.87 2.70 36.44
C GLU A 4 9.87 3.61 35.69
N GLY A 5 9.32 4.54 34.90
CA GLY A 5 9.79 5.93 34.95
C GLY A 5 10.85 6.41 33.94
N ARG A 6 11.21 5.66 32.89
CA ARG A 6 12.07 6.24 31.83
C ARG A 6 11.23 7.05 30.84
N SER A 7 11.22 8.37 30.99
CA SER A 7 10.66 9.29 29.99
C SER A 7 11.63 9.45 28.82
N THR A 8 11.11 9.30 27.61
CA THR A 8 11.82 9.55 26.35
C THR A 8 11.22 10.79 25.69
N THR A 9 12.08 11.64 25.13
CA THR A 9 11.67 12.73 24.25
C THR A 9 12.25 12.48 22.87
N VAL A 10 11.40 12.48 21.85
CA VAL A 10 11.79 12.36 20.46
C VAL A 10 11.39 13.63 19.73
N THR A 11 12.32 14.20 18.96
CA THR A 11 12.05 15.33 18.08
C THR A 11 12.29 14.91 16.64
N ILE A 12 11.28 15.07 15.79
CA ILE A 12 11.37 14.77 14.36
C ILE A 12 11.30 16.09 13.58
N LYS A 13 12.40 16.48 12.95
CA LYS A 13 12.49 17.68 12.10
C LYS A 13 12.05 17.37 10.68
N TYR A 14 11.25 18.28 10.10
CA TYR A 14 10.68 18.10 8.76
C TYR A 14 11.60 18.63 7.66
N GLY A 15 12.68 19.32 8.03
CA GLY A 15 13.71 19.78 7.11
C GLY A 15 15.03 20.12 7.82
N ARG A 16 15.95 20.73 7.09
CA ARG A 16 17.32 21.02 7.55
C ARG A 16 17.50 22.48 7.98
N GLY A 17 16.56 23.35 7.61
CA GLY A 17 16.57 24.77 7.94
C GLY A 17 16.24 25.02 9.40
N HIS A 18 16.65 26.19 9.89
CA HIS A 18 16.34 26.62 11.25
C HIS A 18 14.83 26.86 11.46
N ASP A 19 14.15 27.35 10.42
CA ASP A 19 12.72 27.68 10.42
C ASP A 19 11.83 26.53 9.92
N ASP A 20 12.40 25.36 9.67
CA ASP A 20 11.61 24.19 9.31
C ASP A 20 10.84 23.68 10.53
N SER A 21 9.60 23.24 10.31
CA SER A 21 8.74 22.73 11.37
C SER A 21 9.24 21.38 11.93
N TRP A 22 8.81 21.04 13.13
CA TRP A 22 9.12 19.77 13.79
C TRP A 22 7.97 19.31 14.69
N ALA A 23 7.90 18.00 14.93
CA ALA A 23 7.07 17.42 15.98
C ALA A 23 7.93 16.97 17.16
N VAL A 24 7.35 17.03 18.36
CA VAL A 24 7.98 16.56 19.61
C VAL A 24 7.02 15.59 20.31
N PHE A 25 7.53 14.42 20.64
CA PHE A 25 6.81 13.35 21.35
C PHE A 25 7.48 13.13 22.71
N ARG A 26 6.68 13.02 23.78
CA ARG A 26 7.19 12.87 25.15
C ARG A 26 6.34 11.86 25.91
N GLY A 27 6.99 10.91 26.57
CA GLY A 27 6.31 9.90 27.38
C GLY A 27 7.20 8.70 27.64
N SER A 28 6.62 7.59 28.04
CA SER A 28 7.32 6.30 28.05
C SER A 28 7.69 5.87 26.61
N PRO A 29 8.68 4.97 26.43
CA PRO A 29 9.04 4.48 25.09
C PRO A 29 7.86 3.83 24.34
N VAL A 30 6.91 3.25 25.07
CA VAL A 30 5.71 2.60 24.49
C VAL A 30 4.71 3.64 24.00
N GLU A 31 4.46 4.69 24.80
CA GLU A 31 3.59 5.80 24.41
C GLU A 31 4.19 6.56 23.22
N VAL A 32 5.47 6.92 23.28
CA VAL A 32 6.16 7.62 22.18
C VAL A 32 6.11 6.80 20.88
N ARG A 33 6.27 5.47 20.96
CA ARG A 33 6.10 4.60 19.79
C ARG A 33 4.70 4.73 19.21
N LYS A 34 3.67 4.55 20.05
CA LYS A 34 2.27 4.64 19.63
C LYS A 34 1.97 6.00 19.02
N ASP A 35 2.40 7.08 19.67
CA ASP A 35 2.17 8.44 19.20
C ASP A 35 2.82 8.70 17.84
N ILE A 36 4.05 8.21 17.60
CA ILE A 36 4.71 8.33 16.29
C ILE A 36 3.94 7.54 15.23
N THR A 37 3.56 6.29 15.52
CA THR A 37 2.78 5.45 14.59
C THR A 37 1.46 6.12 14.22
N ASP A 38 0.71 6.61 15.20
CA ASP A 38 -0.59 7.27 15.00
C ASP A 38 -0.42 8.62 14.26
N PHE A 39 0.56 9.45 14.64
CA PHE A 39 0.80 10.76 14.04
C PHE A 39 1.19 10.68 12.56
N PHE A 40 2.03 9.71 12.19
CA PHE A 40 2.45 9.51 10.80
C PHE A 40 1.54 8.54 10.02
N SER A 41 0.45 8.06 10.64
CA SER A 41 -0.48 7.10 10.03
C SER A 41 0.22 5.85 9.49
N LEU A 42 1.21 5.37 10.24
CA LEU A 42 1.97 4.17 9.89
C LEU A 42 1.15 2.93 10.22
N ASP A 43 1.20 1.91 9.35
CA ASP A 43 0.60 0.63 9.67
C ASP A 43 1.34 -0.02 10.85
N GLY A 44 0.61 -0.23 11.95
CA GLY A 44 1.13 -0.79 13.19
C GLY A 44 1.76 -2.17 12.99
N ASN A 45 1.25 -3.00 12.07
CA ASN A 45 1.82 -4.31 11.78
C ASN A 45 3.17 -4.19 11.06
N SER A 46 3.26 -3.31 10.07
CA SER A 46 4.48 -3.05 9.31
C SER A 46 5.62 -2.52 10.19
N VAL A 47 5.31 -1.74 11.23
CA VAL A 47 6.32 -1.13 12.12
C VAL A 47 6.49 -1.85 13.46
N ALA A 48 5.74 -2.93 13.71
CA ALA A 48 5.80 -3.67 14.98
C ALA A 48 7.18 -4.29 15.23
N SER A 49 7.87 -4.72 14.17
CA SER A 49 9.21 -5.33 14.24
C SER A 49 10.33 -4.30 14.40
N LEU A 50 10.07 -3.03 14.06
CA LEU A 50 11.08 -1.97 14.16
C LEU A 50 11.36 -1.64 15.62
N SER A 51 12.62 -1.42 15.96
CA SER A 51 13.00 -0.76 17.21
C SER A 51 12.59 0.73 17.19
N LEU A 52 12.65 1.40 18.35
CA LEU A 52 12.18 2.79 18.45
C LEU A 52 13.03 3.74 17.58
N HIS A 53 14.34 3.52 17.49
CA HIS A 53 15.21 4.38 16.67
C HIS A 53 14.95 4.20 15.17
N GLU A 54 14.69 2.97 14.71
CA GLU A 54 14.31 2.69 13.31
C GLU A 54 12.97 3.35 12.97
N LEU A 55 11.98 3.24 13.86
CA LEU A 55 10.70 3.94 13.70
C LEU A 55 10.88 5.47 13.60
N VAL A 56 11.79 6.04 14.40
CA VAL A 56 12.10 7.48 14.34
C VAL A 56 12.77 7.86 13.01
N VAL A 57 13.65 7.02 12.47
CA VAL A 57 14.28 7.23 11.16
C VAL A 57 13.23 7.20 10.05
N GLU A 58 12.36 6.18 10.03
CA GLU A 58 11.27 6.04 9.05
C GLU A 58 10.33 7.25 9.07
N ALA A 59 9.86 7.63 10.27
CA ALA A 59 9.01 8.80 10.45
C ALA A 59 9.70 10.10 10.01
N GLY A 60 11.01 10.25 10.29
CA GLY A 60 11.81 11.37 9.82
C GLY A 60 11.93 11.43 8.30
N GLN A 61 12.12 10.29 7.64
CA GLN A 61 12.19 10.20 6.18
C GLN A 61 10.86 10.59 5.53
N ILE A 62 9.73 10.16 6.09
CA ILE A 62 8.40 10.56 5.63
C ILE A 62 8.21 12.07 5.76
N ALA A 63 8.56 12.64 6.91
CA ALA A 63 8.42 14.07 7.15
C ALA A 63 9.23 14.93 6.16
N GLN A 64 10.49 14.54 5.93
CA GLN A 64 11.40 15.26 5.03
C GLN A 64 10.99 15.10 3.57
N SER A 65 10.56 13.90 3.17
CA SER A 65 10.11 13.63 1.80
C SER A 65 8.83 14.42 1.49
N THR A 66 7.86 14.40 2.41
CA THR A 66 6.63 15.20 2.30
C THR A 66 6.94 16.69 2.14
N THR A 67 7.82 17.22 3.00
CA THR A 67 8.22 18.63 2.95
C THR A 67 8.92 18.97 1.63
N THR A 68 9.78 18.08 1.14
CA THR A 68 10.48 18.26 -0.14
C THR A 68 9.49 18.32 -1.31
N VAL A 69 8.48 17.46 -1.34
CA VAL A 69 7.45 17.47 -2.40
C VAL A 69 6.60 18.73 -2.32
N VAL A 70 6.08 19.06 -1.12
CA VAL A 70 5.22 20.23 -0.91
C VAL A 70 5.95 21.53 -1.27
N LYS A 71 7.13 21.76 -0.69
CA LYS A 71 7.89 23.00 -0.94
C LYS A 71 8.52 23.02 -2.33
N GLY A 72 9.11 21.91 -2.77
CA GLY A 72 9.88 21.83 -4.01
C GLY A 72 9.01 21.89 -5.27
N LEU A 73 7.78 21.38 -5.21
CA LEU A 73 6.85 21.37 -6.35
C LEU A 73 5.68 22.33 -6.18
N ASN A 74 5.67 23.13 -5.10
CA ASN A 74 4.51 23.94 -4.69
C ASN A 74 3.20 23.10 -4.66
N ALA A 75 3.33 21.85 -4.20
CA ALA A 75 2.22 20.90 -4.14
C ALA A 75 1.36 21.16 -2.89
N GLN A 76 0.08 20.79 -2.96
CA GLN A 76 -0.85 20.90 -1.84
C GLN A 76 -1.24 19.51 -1.34
N ILE A 77 -1.23 19.32 -0.02
CA ILE A 77 -1.73 18.10 0.61
C ILE A 77 -3.26 18.07 0.48
N VAL A 78 -3.78 17.00 -0.13
CA VAL A 78 -5.23 16.76 -0.24
C VAL A 78 -5.64 15.80 0.88
N PRO A 79 -6.59 16.19 1.76
CA PRO A 79 -7.10 15.31 2.80
C PRO A 79 -7.63 14.02 2.18
N GLN A 80 -7.16 12.88 2.68
CA GLN A 80 -7.75 11.60 2.32
C GLN A 80 -9.05 11.48 3.10
N THR A 81 -10.18 11.70 2.44
CA THR A 81 -11.47 11.24 2.97
C THR A 81 -11.40 9.73 2.95
N THR A 82 -11.35 9.07 4.11
CA THR A 82 -11.61 7.63 4.16
C THR A 82 -12.99 7.43 3.54
N PRO A 83 -13.13 6.77 2.38
CA PRO A 83 -14.45 6.44 1.89
C PRO A 83 -15.09 5.56 2.97
N GLU A 84 -16.31 5.91 3.41
CA GLU A 84 -17.21 4.89 3.96
C GLU A 84 -17.15 3.68 3.03
N PRO A 85 -17.20 2.44 3.54
CA PRO A 85 -17.04 1.25 2.72
C PRO A 85 -18.26 1.08 1.81
N THR A 86 -18.33 1.86 0.75
CA THR A 86 -18.90 1.43 -0.50
C THR A 86 -17.93 0.41 -1.07
N ALA A 87 -18.46 -0.76 -1.40
CA ALA A 87 -17.70 -1.90 -1.88
C ALA A 87 -17.02 -1.57 -3.22
N ALA A 88 -15.88 -0.90 -3.21
CA ALA A 88 -14.97 -0.78 -4.34
C ALA A 88 -13.61 -0.26 -3.87
N GLY A 89 -12.58 -1.10 -3.94
CA GLY A 89 -11.19 -0.67 -3.81
C GLY A 89 -10.41 -1.26 -2.63
N LYS A 90 -10.46 -2.59 -2.44
CA LYS A 90 -9.42 -3.28 -1.66
C LYS A 90 -8.23 -3.56 -2.58
N ALA A 91 -7.17 -2.76 -2.46
CA ALA A 91 -5.83 -3.25 -2.68
C ALA A 91 -5.51 -4.18 -1.49
N ALA A 92 -5.91 -5.44 -1.63
CA ALA A 92 -5.64 -6.47 -0.64
C ALA A 92 -4.31 -7.14 -0.96
N GLU A 93 -3.40 -7.11 0.02
CA GLU A 93 -2.33 -8.09 0.15
C GLU A 93 -2.87 -9.49 -0.14
N ALA A 94 -2.17 -10.19 -1.03
CA ALA A 94 -2.52 -11.51 -1.51
C ALA A 94 -2.45 -12.54 -0.37
N THR A 95 -3.58 -12.75 0.30
CA THR A 95 -3.87 -14.00 1.00
C THR A 95 -4.10 -15.08 -0.08
N PRO A 96 -3.53 -16.29 0.04
CA PRO A 96 -3.59 -17.31 -1.02
C PRO A 96 -5.02 -17.74 -1.45
N ALA A 97 -6.04 -17.49 -0.62
CA ALA A 97 -7.44 -17.74 -0.96
C ALA A 97 -8.01 -16.74 -2.00
N ALA A 98 -7.57 -15.48 -2.01
CA ALA A 98 -8.08 -14.45 -2.94
C ALA A 98 -7.47 -14.61 -4.35
N ALA A 99 -6.25 -15.14 -4.44
CA ALA A 99 -5.59 -15.44 -5.71
C ALA A 99 -6.33 -16.54 -6.48
N GLN A 100 -6.79 -17.60 -5.81
CA GLN A 100 -7.60 -18.66 -6.44
C GLN A 100 -8.94 -18.13 -6.96
N SER A 101 -9.64 -17.27 -6.21
CA SER A 101 -10.90 -16.67 -6.67
C SER A 101 -10.70 -15.78 -7.91
N THR A 102 -9.56 -15.08 -8.00
CA THR A 102 -9.23 -14.24 -9.16
C THR A 102 -8.92 -15.08 -10.40
N VAL A 103 -8.18 -16.19 -10.23
CA VAL A 103 -7.87 -17.14 -11.31
C VAL A 103 -9.15 -17.78 -11.86
N SER A 104 -10.05 -18.25 -11.01
CA SER A 104 -11.34 -18.83 -11.45
C SER A 104 -12.22 -17.82 -12.20
N ALA A 105 -12.30 -16.57 -11.72
CA ALA A 105 -13.06 -15.51 -12.39
C ALA A 105 -12.50 -15.16 -13.78
N VAL A 106 -11.17 -15.13 -13.93
CA VAL A 106 -10.50 -14.85 -15.21
C VAL A 106 -10.72 -15.99 -16.21
N LEU A 107 -10.73 -17.24 -15.77
CA LEU A 107 -11.04 -18.40 -16.62
C LEU A 107 -12.45 -18.33 -17.22
N GLU A 108 -13.46 -17.96 -16.42
CA GLU A 108 -14.84 -17.79 -16.89
C GLU A 108 -14.96 -16.63 -17.90
N GLN A 109 -14.27 -15.52 -17.63
CA GLN A 109 -14.28 -14.36 -18.53
C GLN A 109 -13.60 -14.66 -19.88
N ILE A 110 -12.51 -15.45 -19.89
CA ILE A 110 -11.87 -15.91 -21.14
C ILE A 110 -12.86 -16.72 -21.98
N ALA A 111 -13.64 -17.62 -21.35
CA ALA A 111 -14.66 -18.40 -22.07
C ALA A 111 -15.77 -17.51 -22.65
N ALA A 112 -16.11 -16.40 -21.97
CA ALA A 112 -17.12 -15.45 -22.39
C ALA A 112 -16.67 -14.48 -23.51
N CYS A 113 -15.37 -14.27 -23.71
CA CYS A 113 -14.84 -13.38 -24.76
C CYS A 113 -15.29 -13.82 -26.16
N LYS A 114 -15.82 -12.88 -26.94
CA LYS A 114 -16.41 -13.13 -28.27
C LYS A 114 -15.49 -12.72 -29.43
N ASN A 115 -14.45 -11.94 -29.16
CA ASN A 115 -13.52 -11.45 -30.16
C ASN A 115 -12.09 -11.29 -29.58
N THR A 116 -11.13 -11.14 -30.47
CA THR A 116 -9.70 -11.06 -30.12
C THR A 116 -9.35 -9.79 -29.33
N ASP A 117 -10.09 -8.69 -29.54
CA ASP A 117 -9.88 -7.42 -28.84
C ASP A 117 -10.27 -7.50 -27.35
N GLU A 118 -11.40 -8.13 -27.04
CA GLU A 118 -11.82 -8.45 -25.67
C GLU A 118 -10.79 -9.32 -24.95
N LEU A 119 -10.26 -10.33 -25.66
CA LEU A 119 -9.26 -11.25 -25.12
C LEU A 119 -7.94 -10.52 -24.78
N ARG A 120 -7.56 -9.52 -25.59
CA ARG A 120 -6.37 -8.68 -25.38
C ARG A 120 -6.57 -7.67 -24.24
N ARG A 121 -7.76 -7.09 -24.12
CA ARG A 121 -8.14 -6.19 -23.01
C ARG A 121 -8.19 -6.93 -21.68
N LEU A 122 -8.71 -8.15 -21.67
CA LEU A 122 -8.77 -9.02 -20.50
C LEU A 122 -7.37 -9.39 -20.01
N TRP A 123 -6.43 -9.66 -20.92
CA TRP A 123 -5.03 -9.88 -20.58
C TRP A 123 -4.38 -8.64 -19.96
N ALA A 124 -4.58 -7.45 -20.55
CA ALA A 124 -4.02 -6.21 -20.03
C ALA A 124 -4.55 -5.85 -18.63
N THR A 125 -5.80 -6.21 -18.32
CA THR A 125 -6.45 -5.89 -17.04
C THR A 125 -6.11 -6.90 -15.94
N ASN A 126 -5.79 -8.15 -16.28
CA ASN A 126 -5.64 -9.25 -15.33
C ASN A 126 -4.25 -9.89 -15.33
N GLN A 127 -3.18 -9.13 -15.61
CA GLN A 127 -1.82 -9.65 -15.78
C GLN A 127 -1.36 -10.58 -14.63
N THR A 128 -1.77 -10.30 -13.39
CA THR A 128 -1.46 -11.12 -12.22
C THR A 128 -2.03 -12.54 -12.29
N ALA A 129 -3.23 -12.72 -12.87
CA ALA A 129 -3.86 -14.04 -13.02
C ALA A 129 -3.23 -14.87 -14.16
N PHE A 130 -2.59 -14.21 -15.13
CA PHE A 130 -1.86 -14.87 -16.21
C PHE A 130 -0.50 -15.43 -15.81
N GLY A 131 -0.10 -15.30 -14.53
CA GLY A 131 1.00 -16.07 -13.96
C GLY A 131 0.67 -17.56 -13.78
N ASP A 132 -0.61 -17.94 -13.83
CA ASP A 132 -1.06 -19.33 -13.74
C ASP A 132 -1.06 -20.01 -15.13
N GLN A 133 -0.49 -21.21 -15.19
CA GLN A 133 -0.35 -21.98 -16.42
C GLN A 133 -1.71 -22.38 -17.02
N ALA A 134 -2.71 -22.70 -16.19
CA ALA A 134 -4.03 -23.08 -16.65
C ALA A 134 -4.77 -21.91 -17.33
N VAL A 135 -4.59 -20.69 -16.82
CA VAL A 135 -5.15 -19.47 -17.42
C VAL A 135 -4.55 -19.20 -18.80
N MET A 136 -3.22 -19.37 -18.92
CA MET A 136 -2.54 -19.23 -20.21
C MET A 136 -2.99 -20.27 -21.25
N ASP A 137 -3.22 -21.51 -20.84
CA ASP A 137 -3.63 -22.58 -21.76
C ASP A 137 -5.06 -22.35 -22.28
N VAL A 138 -6.00 -21.95 -21.40
CA VAL A 138 -7.37 -21.61 -21.80
C VAL A 138 -7.42 -20.35 -22.66
N TRP A 139 -6.61 -19.33 -22.35
CA TRP A 139 -6.50 -18.12 -23.16
C TRP A 139 -5.95 -18.40 -24.57
N LYS A 140 -4.89 -19.22 -24.68
CA LYS A 140 -4.35 -19.63 -25.98
C LYS A 140 -5.35 -20.47 -26.77
N ALA A 141 -6.09 -21.37 -26.12
CA ALA A 141 -7.12 -22.18 -26.78
C ALA A 141 -8.26 -21.30 -27.32
N ARG A 142 -8.75 -20.34 -26.52
CA ARG A 142 -9.79 -19.39 -26.95
C ARG A 142 -9.32 -18.47 -28.08
N GLY A 143 -8.10 -17.93 -27.98
CA GLY A 143 -7.51 -17.11 -29.02
C GLY A 143 -7.35 -17.84 -30.36
N ARG A 144 -7.03 -19.14 -30.34
CA ARG A 144 -7.02 -19.98 -31.55
C ARG A 144 -8.41 -20.20 -32.11
N ALA A 145 -9.40 -20.48 -31.27
CA ALA A 145 -10.79 -20.68 -31.70
C ALA A 145 -11.38 -19.41 -32.36
N LEU A 146 -11.06 -18.23 -31.82
CA LEU A 146 -11.51 -16.94 -32.35
C LEU A 146 -10.76 -16.51 -33.62
N LYS A 147 -9.52 -16.99 -33.84
CA LYS A 147 -8.77 -16.75 -35.07
C LYS A 147 -9.18 -17.69 -36.21
N GLY A 148 -9.82 -18.81 -35.88
CA GLY A 148 -10.33 -19.80 -36.83
C GLY A 148 -11.80 -19.63 -37.21
N SER A 149 -12.48 -18.59 -36.70
CA SER A 149 -13.86 -18.22 -37.01
C SER A 149 -13.92 -16.93 -37.80
#